data_AF-A0A939FHR2-F1
#
_entry.id   AF-A0A939FHR2-F1
#
_cell.length_a   1.000
_cell.length_b   1.000
_cell.length_c   1.000
_cell.angle_alpha   90.00
_cell.angle_beta   90.00
_cell.angle_gamma   90.00
#
_symmetry.space_group_name_H-M   'P 1'
#
loop_
_entity.id
_entity.type
_entity.pdbx_description
1 polymer ?
#
loop_
_entity_poly.entity_id
_entity_poly.type
_entity_poly.pdbx_seq_one_letter_code
_entity_poly.pdbx_strand_id
1 'polypeptide(L)' 'VVDDARSVEQVRPLLTAGPGSRVRVAGRQRLSGLDADLRLTVAPLGAGEAVTLLTHLLGEARAGREPGAAQELALRCGGL' A
#
# COMPACT_ATOMS: atom_id res chain seq x y z
N VAL A 1 2.18 10.77 11.51
CA VAL A 1 1.92 9.54 10.73
C VAL A 1 2.52 8.39 11.50
N VAL A 2 1.79 7.30 11.67
CA VAL A 2 2.29 6.07 12.29
C VAL A 2 2.32 5.00 11.21
N ASP A 3 3.48 4.41 10.98
CA ASP A 3 3.69 3.39 9.95
C ASP A 3 4.12 2.07 10.59
N ASP A 4 3.84 0.97 9.91
CA ASP A 4 4.05 -0.41 10.38
C ASP A 4 3.46 -0.68 11.78
N ALA A 5 2.29 -0.12 12.06
CA ALA A 5 1.58 -0.35 13.32
C ALA A 5 1.07 -1.80 13.40
N ARG A 6 1.43 -2.48 14.49
CA ARG A 6 1.09 -3.89 14.73
C ARG A 6 -0.03 -4.05 15.76
N SER A 7 -0.24 -3.07 16.62
CA SER A 7 -1.29 -3.11 17.63
C SER A 7 -1.82 -1.72 18.02
N VAL A 8 -2.97 -1.69 18.68
CA VAL A 8 -3.64 -0.45 19.12
C VAL A 8 -2.83 0.25 20.21
N GLU A 9 -2.15 -0.52 21.05
CA GLU A 9 -1.35 -0.08 22.19
C GLU A 9 -0.13 0.73 21.73
N GLN A 10 0.42 0.43 20.55
CA GLN A 10 1.50 1.23 19.96
C GLN A 10 1.02 2.61 19.50
N VAL A 11 -0.23 2.71 19.07
CA VAL A 11 -0.77 3.90 18.43
C VAL A 11 -1.37 4.86 19.46
N ARG A 12 -2.14 4.35 20.44
CA ARG A 12 -2.87 5.19 21.42
C ARG A 12 -2.04 6.27 22.09
N PRO A 13 -0.81 6.01 22.59
CA PRO A 13 0.01 7.03 23.23
C PRO A 13 0.43 8.17 22.28
N LEU A 14 0.42 7.93 20.97
CA LEU A 14 0.82 8.88 19.94
C LEU A 14 -0.34 9.75 19.43
N LEU A 15 -1.57 9.50 19.88
CA LEU A 15 -2.78 10.22 19.44
C LEU A 15 -3.00 11.57 20.14
N THR A 16 -1.98 12.13 20.78
CA THR A 16 -2.06 13.47 21.36
C THR A 16 -2.12 14.51 20.25
N ALA A 17 -3.31 15.06 19.99
CA ALA A 17 -3.56 15.97 18.88
C ALA A 17 -4.54 17.09 19.29
N GLY A 18 -4.17 18.35 19.02
CA GLY A 18 -5.01 19.53 19.24
C GLY A 18 -6.01 19.76 18.09
N PRO A 19 -6.87 20.79 18.19
CA PRO A 19 -7.87 21.12 17.16
C PRO A 19 -7.26 21.17 15.74
N GLY A 20 -7.90 20.50 14.78
CA GLY A 20 -7.46 20.45 13.37
C GLY A 20 -6.39 19.39 13.05
N SER A 21 -5.89 18.66 14.04
CA SER A 21 -4.89 17.61 13.81
C SER A 21 -5.48 16.38 13.12
N ARG A 22 -4.66 15.69 12.32
CA ARG A 22 -5.01 14.43 11.65
C ARG A 22 -3.91 13.40 11.88
N VAL A 23 -4.28 12.16 12.18
CA VAL A 23 -3.35 11.03 12.27
C VAL A 23 -3.69 10.02 11.18
N ARG A 24 -2.66 9.59 10.44
CA ARG A 24 -2.73 8.45 9.52
C ARG A 24 -1.95 7.30 10.12
N VAL A 25 -2.55 6.12 10.10
CA VAL A 25 -1.98 4.88 10.63
C VAL A 25 -1.96 3.86 9.50
N ALA A 26 -0.78 3.33 9.18
CA ALA A 26 -0.58 2.25 8.23
C ALA A 26 -0.10 1.00 8.98
N GLY A 27 -0.57 -0.17 8.54
CA GLY A 27 -0.25 -1.44 9.17
C GLY A 27 -0.92 -2.61 8.43
N ARG A 28 -0.52 -3.83 8.76
CA ARG A 28 -1.05 -5.05 8.12
C ARG A 28 -2.22 -5.67 8.89
N GLN A 29 -2.39 -5.29 10.15
CA GLN A 29 -3.44 -5.81 11.02
C GLN A 29 -4.61 -4.83 11.09
N ARG A 30 -5.83 -5.37 11.23
CA ARG A 30 -7.00 -4.53 11.53
C ARG A 30 -6.92 -4.04 12.97
N LEU A 31 -6.62 -2.75 13.14
CA LEU A 31 -6.58 -2.08 14.45
C LEU A 31 -8.00 -1.65 14.88
N SER A 32 -8.88 -2.63 15.14
CA SER A 32 -10.30 -2.41 15.43
C SER A 32 -10.56 -1.56 16.68
N GLY A 33 -9.65 -1.56 17.65
CA GLY A 33 -9.76 -0.79 18.90
C GLY A 33 -9.37 0.70 18.81
N LEU A 34 -9.00 1.19 17.62
CA LEU A 34 -8.84 2.62 17.33
C LEU A 34 -10.17 3.17 16.81
N ASP A 35 -10.61 4.32 17.32
CA ASP A 35 -11.72 5.04 16.70
C ASP A 35 -11.19 5.81 15.48
N ALA A 36 -11.67 5.48 14.29
CA ALA A 36 -11.13 5.97 13.03
C ALA A 36 -12.25 6.42 12.10
N ASP A 37 -12.21 7.69 11.70
CA ASP A 37 -13.16 8.30 10.75
C ASP A 37 -13.20 7.55 9.40
N LEU A 38 -12.06 7.00 8.98
CA LEU A 38 -11.90 6.29 7.72
C LEU A 38 -10.96 5.10 7.88
N ARG A 39 -11.35 3.95 7.33
CA ARG A 39 -10.52 2.76 7.20
C ARG A 39 -10.43 2.34 5.75
N LEU A 40 -9.21 2.23 5.24
CA LEU A 40 -8.94 1.80 3.87
C LEU A 40 -8.18 0.48 3.90
N THR A 41 -8.72 -0.52 3.20
CA THR A 41 -7.95 -1.73 2.87
C THR A 41 -7.31 -1.49 1.51
N VAL A 42 -5.98 -1.51 1.44
CA VAL A 42 -5.27 -1.43 0.16
C VAL A 42 -5.31 -2.82 -0.47
N ALA A 43 -5.93 -2.92 -1.64
CA ALA A 43 -5.97 -4.17 -2.40
C ALA A 43 -4.64 -4.38 -3.15
N PRO A 44 -4.27 -5.63 -3.48
CA PRO A 44 -3.23 -5.93 -4.45
C PRO A 44 -3.46 -5.18 -5.77
N LEU A 45 -2.38 -4.86 -6.48
CA LEU A 45 -2.47 -4.23 -7.80
C LEU A 45 -3.17 -5.16 -8.80
N GLY A 46 -4.03 -4.59 -9.64
CA GLY A 46 -4.53 -5.27 -10.82
C GLY A 46 -3.40 -5.55 -11.82
N ALA A 47 -3.57 -6.56 -12.69
CA ALA A 47 -2.53 -6.96 -13.64
C ALA A 47 -2.02 -5.81 -14.52
N GLY A 48 -2.91 -4.92 -14.99
CA GLY A 48 -2.51 -3.74 -15.78
C GLY A 48 -1.74 -2.70 -14.95
N GLU A 49 -2.12 -2.49 -13.70
CA GLU A 49 -1.41 -1.57 -12.79
C GLU A 49 -0.03 -2.11 -12.41
N ALA A 50 0.08 -3.43 -12.20
CA ALA A 50 1.35 -4.09 -11.97
C ALA A 50 2.28 -3.98 -13.20
N VAL A 51 1.77 -4.17 -14.42
CA VAL A 51 2.55 -3.95 -15.65
C VAL A 51 2.96 -2.47 -15.79
N THR A 52 2.10 -1.54 -15.40
CA THR A 52 2.40 -0.10 -15.41
C THR A 52 3.55 0.21 -14.44
N LEU A 53 3.48 -0.30 -13.21
CA LEU A 53 4.55 -0.17 -12.22
C LEU A 53 5.87 -0.77 -12.73
N LEU A 54 5.84 -1.98 -13.30
CA LEU A 54 7.02 -2.61 -13.89
C LEU A 54 7.59 -1.80 -15.05
N THR A 55 6.74 -1.21 -15.88
CA THR A 55 7.16 -0.33 -16.98
C THR A 55 7.85 0.92 -16.45
N HIS A 56 7.36 1.51 -15.37
CA HIS A 56 8.03 2.64 -14.71
C HIS A 56 9.38 2.26 -14.09
N LEU A 57 9.52 1.06 -13.54
CA LEU A 57 10.76 0.58 -12.92
C LEU A 57 11.82 0.13 -13.95
N LEU A 58 11.39 -0.55 -15.00
CA LEU A 58 12.27 -1.14 -16.03
C LEU A 58 12.52 -0.21 -17.23
N GLY A 59 11.67 0.81 -17.39
CA GLY A 59 11.65 1.73 -18.53
C GLY A 59 10.84 1.21 -19.72
N GLU A 60 10.23 2.13 -20.47
CA GLU A 60 9.37 1.83 -21.62
C GLU A 60 10.08 1.01 -22.70
N ALA A 61 11.35 1.32 -22.97
CA ALA A 61 12.13 0.63 -24.01
C ALA A 61 12.35 -0.86 -23.70
N ARG A 62 12.41 -1.26 -22.43
CA ARG A 62 12.57 -2.66 -22.04
C ARG A 62 11.22 -3.36 -21.95
N ALA A 63 10.28 -2.78 -21.23
CA ALA A 63 8.94 -3.34 -21.09
C ALA A 63 8.23 -3.47 -22.44
N GLY A 64 8.43 -2.53 -23.36
CA GLY A 64 7.86 -2.57 -24.71
C GLY A 64 8.51 -3.57 -25.65
N ARG A 65 9.79 -3.93 -25.46
CA ARG A 65 10.45 -5.00 -26.22
C ARG A 65 10.01 -6.39 -25.78
N GLU A 66 9.64 -6.54 -24.51
CA GLU A 66 9.29 -7.83 -23.91
C GLU A 66 7.94 -7.76 -23.16
N PRO A 67 6.82 -7.38 -23.83
CA PRO A 67 5.56 -7.13 -23.15
C PRO A 67 4.96 -8.39 -22.50
N GLY A 68 5.12 -9.56 -23.14
CA GLY A 68 4.69 -10.83 -22.58
C GLY A 68 5.46 -11.21 -21.31
N ALA A 69 6.77 -10.94 -21.27
CA ALA A 69 7.58 -11.19 -20.07
C ALA A 69 7.21 -10.24 -18.92
N ALA A 70 6.91 -8.97 -19.22
CA ALA A 70 6.43 -8.02 -18.22
C ALA A 70 5.07 -8.44 -17.63
N GLN A 71 4.16 -8.94 -18.47
CA GLN A 71 2.88 -9.49 -18.02
C GLN A 71 3.05 -10.76 -17.18
N GLU A 72 3.92 -11.68 -17.62
CA GLU A 72 4.20 -12.90 -16.87
C GLU A 72 4.81 -12.59 -15.51
N LEU A 73 5.73 -11.62 -15.45
CA LEU A 73 6.31 -11.15 -14.20
C LEU A 73 5.24 -10.58 -13.28
N ALA A 74 4.37 -9.70 -13.79
CA ALA A 74 3.26 -9.15 -13.03
C ALA A 74 2.33 -10.23 -12.46
N LEU A 75 2.01 -11.26 -13.25
CA LEU A 75 1.21 -12.41 -12.81
C LEU A 75 1.91 -13.22 -11.72
N ARG A 76 3.21 -13.51 -11.89
CA ARG A 76 4.00 -14.26 -10.90
C ARG A 76 4.17 -13.49 -9.59
N CYS A 77 4.23 -12.17 -9.64
CA CYS A 77 4.23 -11.31 -8.45
C CYS A 77 2.87 -11.24 -7.76
N GLY A 78 1.77 -11.68 -8.39
CA GLY A 78 0.45 -11.75 -7.76
C GLY A 78 -0.15 -10.40 -7.33
N GLY A 79 0.36 -9.28 -7.87
CA GLY A 79 -0.06 -7.92 -7.49
C GLY A 79 0.31 -7.52 -6.05
N LEU A 80 1.22 -8.26 -5.40
CA LEU A 80 1.62 -8.09 -3.99
C LEU A 80 2.12 -6.69 -3.63
#